data_AF-A0A6M0C4R0-F1
#
_entry.id   AF-A0A6M0C4R0-F1
#
_cell.length_a   1.000
_cell.length_b   1.000
_cell.length_c   1.000
_cell.angle_alpha   90.00
_cell.angle_beta   90.00
_cell.angle_gamma   90.00
#
_symmetry.space_group_name_H-M   'P 1'
#
loop_
_entity.id
_entity.type
_entity.pdbx_description
1 polymer ?
#
loop_
_entity_poly.entity_id
_entity_poly.type
_entity_poly.pdbx_seq_one_letter_code
_entity_poly.pdbx_strand_id
1 'polypeptide(L)'
;MAKIAIANLPDNLMAEIERLAIQNQQTVNEQIIALLQKAVNPEKPPLKFLVSPETDPTWEERRKAVPKLLAEIDSRRRLNPSDYGLLDSTELIREDRQR
;
A
#
# COMPACT_ATOMS: atom_id res chain seq x y z
N MET A 1 -11.01 20.39 -28.55
CA MET A 1 -11.60 19.92 -27.27
C MET A 1 -12.21 18.55 -27.52
N ALA A 2 -11.74 17.51 -26.82
CA ALA A 2 -12.37 16.21 -26.90
C ALA A 2 -13.73 16.26 -26.17
N LYS A 3 -14.78 15.73 -26.79
CA LYS A 3 -16.09 15.59 -26.16
C LYS A 3 -16.24 14.15 -25.68
N ILE A 4 -16.48 13.99 -24.38
CA ILE A 4 -16.79 12.68 -23.80
C ILE A 4 -18.32 12.59 -23.73
N ALA A 5 -18.89 11.63 -24.46
CA ALA A 5 -20.29 11.28 -24.35
C ALA A 5 -20.39 9.95 -23.59
N ILE A 6 -20.88 10.00 -22.36
CA ILE A 6 -21.11 8.80 -21.55
C ILE A 6 -22.53 8.35 -21.85
N ALA A 7 -22.69 7.32 -22.68
CA ALA A 7 -23.97 6.65 -22.89
C ALA A 7 -24.13 5.54 -21.85
N ASN A 8 -25.31 5.48 -21.22
CA ASN A 8 -25.66 4.49 -20.18
C ASN A 8 -24.91 4.64 -18.86
N LEU A 9 -24.85 5.86 -18.30
CA LEU A 9 -24.42 6.03 -16.91
C LEU A 9 -25.56 5.56 -15.98
N PRO A 10 -25.31 4.58 -15.10
CA PRO A 10 -26.28 4.15 -14.10
C PRO A 10 -26.71 5.30 -13.18
N ASP A 11 -28.01 5.43 -12.90
CA ASP A 11 -28.56 6.54 -12.08
C ASP A 11 -27.96 6.60 -10.67
N ASN A 12 -27.60 5.45 -10.10
CA ASN A 12 -26.92 5.36 -8.81
C ASN A 12 -25.52 6.00 -8.84
N LEU A 13 -24.76 5.84 -9.93
CA LEU A 13 -23.45 6.46 -10.08
C LEU A 13 -23.56 7.97 -10.30
N MET A 14 -24.59 8.41 -11.02
CA MET A 14 -24.86 9.85 -11.17
C MET A 14 -25.15 10.50 -9.81
N ALA A 15 -25.98 9.86 -8.98
CA ALA A 15 -26.28 10.35 -7.63
C ALA A 15 -25.03 10.42 -6.73
N GLU A 16 -24.11 9.46 -6.82
CA GLU A 16 -22.83 9.51 -6.09
C GLU A 16 -21.92 10.63 -6.59
N ILE A 17 -21.81 10.82 -7.91
CA ILE A 17 -21.00 11.90 -8.48
C ILE A 17 -21.55 13.27 -8.07
N GLU A 18 -22.87 13.45 -8.06
CA GLU A 18 -23.50 14.68 -7.58
C GLU A 18 -23.20 14.96 -6.11
N ARG A 19 -23.30 13.94 -5.25
CA ARG A 19 -22.95 14.07 -3.83
C ARG A 19 -21.49 14.47 -3.65
N LEU A 20 -20.57 13.83 -4.38
CA LEU A 20 -19.14 14.16 -4.35
C LEU A 20 -18.87 15.57 -4.88
N ALA A 21 -19.59 16.00 -5.92
CA ALA A 21 -19.49 17.35 -6.47
C ALA A 21 -19.95 18.41 -5.45
N ILE A 22 -21.07 18.18 -4.75
CA ILE A 22 -21.55 19.05 -3.68
C ILE A 22 -20.54 19.12 -2.52
N GLN A 23 -20.00 17.97 -2.11
CA GLN A 23 -19.03 17.88 -1.02
C GLN A 23 -17.73 18.64 -1.33
N ASN A 24 -17.28 18.58 -2.58
CA ASN A 24 -16.05 19.24 -3.04
C ASN A 24 -16.27 20.65 -3.58
N GLN A 25 -17.50 21.18 -3.55
CA GLN A 25 -17.88 22.49 -4.10
C GLN A 25 -17.50 22.64 -5.58
N GLN A 26 -17.58 21.54 -6.34
CA GLN A 26 -17.21 21.46 -7.75
C GLN A 26 -18.44 21.22 -8.61
N THR A 27 -18.36 21.57 -9.89
CA THR A 27 -19.37 21.16 -10.85
C THR A 27 -19.29 19.66 -11.13
N VAL A 28 -20.39 19.05 -11.53
CA VAL A 28 -20.44 17.62 -11.90
C VAL A 28 -19.39 17.28 -12.95
N ASN A 29 -19.20 18.15 -13.95
CA ASN A 29 -18.21 17.95 -15.01
C ASN A 29 -16.77 17.97 -14.47
N GLU A 30 -16.46 18.90 -13.56
CA GLU A 30 -15.14 18.97 -12.92
C GLU A 30 -14.87 17.73 -12.05
N GLN A 31 -15.87 17.27 -11.30
CA GLN A 31 -15.78 16.06 -10.49
C GLN A 31 -15.56 14.81 -11.36
N ILE A 32 -16.23 14.71 -12.51
CA ILE A 32 -16.00 13.64 -13.49
C ILE A 32 -14.58 13.70 -14.04
N ILE A 33 -14.09 14.89 -14.39
CA ILE A 33 -12.70 15.07 -14.86
C ILE A 33 -11.71 14.65 -13.77
N ALA A 34 -11.93 15.05 -12.51
CA ALA A 34 -11.08 14.67 -11.38
C ALA A 34 -11.07 13.15 -11.14
N LEU A 35 -12.22 12.49 -11.24
CA LEU A 35 -12.33 11.03 -11.13
C LEU A 35 -11.62 10.33 -12.28
N LEU A 36 -11.77 10.82 -13.52
CA LEU A 36 -11.06 10.30 -14.68
C LEU A 36 -9.55 10.48 -14.55
N GLN A 37 -9.08 11.62 -14.03
CA GLN A 37 -7.66 11.86 -13.76
C GLN A 37 -7.11 10.88 -12.72
N LYS A 38 -7.85 10.63 -11.63
CA LYS A 38 -7.49 9.62 -10.62
C LYS A 38 -7.52 8.19 -11.14
N ALA A 39 -8.41 7.88 -12.08
CA ALA A 39 -8.50 6.56 -12.70
C ALA A 39 -7.39 6.31 -13.73
N VAL A 40 -6.98 7.35 -14.47
CA VAL A 40 -5.92 7.27 -15.49
C VAL A 40 -4.53 7.30 -14.84
N ASN A 41 -4.35 8.10 -13.79
CA ASN A 41 -3.20 8.03 -12.90
C ASN A 41 -3.69 7.42 -11.58
N PRO A 42 -3.83 6.09 -11.48
CA PRO A 42 -3.89 5.49 -10.17
C PRO A 42 -2.59 5.88 -9.51
N GLU A 43 -2.64 6.80 -8.54
CA GLU A 43 -1.52 7.02 -7.64
C GLU A 43 -1.12 5.63 -7.18
N LYS A 44 0.01 5.14 -7.73
CA LYS A 44 0.55 3.86 -7.31
C LYS A 44 0.68 4.03 -5.81
N PRO A 45 -0.06 3.25 -4.99
CA PRO A 45 0.08 3.37 -3.56
C PRO A 45 1.58 3.28 -3.30
N PRO A 46 2.19 4.26 -2.60
CA PRO A 46 3.61 4.24 -2.36
C PRO A 46 3.93 2.84 -1.86
N LEU A 47 4.86 2.16 -2.54
CA LEU A 47 5.30 0.82 -2.14
C LEU A 47 5.50 0.89 -0.63
N LYS A 48 4.84 0.03 0.14
CA LYS A 48 4.80 0.09 1.63
C LYS A 48 6.20 0.13 2.28
N PHE A 49 7.24 -0.11 1.50
CA PHE A 49 8.66 -0.10 1.84
C PHE A 49 9.35 1.27 1.64
N LEU A 50 8.76 2.20 0.89
CA LEU A 50 9.27 3.56 0.63
C LEU A 50 8.57 4.61 1.50
N VAL A 51 8.04 4.19 2.66
CA VAL A 51 7.40 5.12 3.59
C VAL A 51 8.52 5.83 4.36
N SER A 52 8.86 7.03 3.92
CA SER A 52 9.77 7.96 4.60
C SER A 52 8.96 8.80 5.60
N PRO A 53 9.54 9.30 6.71
CA PRO A 53 8.85 10.18 7.65
C PRO A 53 8.22 11.43 7.01
N GLU A 54 8.71 11.85 5.84
CA GLU A 54 8.18 13.00 5.09
C GLU A 54 6.86 12.70 4.37
N THR A 55 6.53 11.42 4.13
CA THR A 55 5.43 11.00 3.24
C THR A 55 4.24 10.41 3.97
N ASP A 56 4.40 9.96 5.22
CA ASP A 56 3.33 9.32 5.98
C ASP A 56 3.32 9.83 7.44
N PRO A 57 2.24 10.52 7.88
CA PRO A 57 2.12 11.01 9.25
C PRO A 57 2.06 9.88 10.29
N THR A 58 1.75 8.64 9.88
CA THR A 58 1.72 7.46 10.76
C THR A 58 3.05 6.70 10.84
N TRP A 59 4.10 7.20 10.18
CA TRP A 59 5.41 6.54 10.14
C TRP A 59 6.02 6.34 11.52
N GLU A 60 5.93 7.35 12.40
CA GLU A 60 6.47 7.25 13.77
C GLU A 60 5.76 6.16 14.59
N GLU A 61 4.44 6.06 14.46
CA GLU A 61 3.64 5.06 15.17
C GLU A 61 3.99 3.65 14.69
N ARG A 62 4.12 3.46 13.37
CA ARG A 62 4.56 2.19 12.78
C ARG A 62 5.97 1.82 13.22
N ARG A 63 6.91 2.77 13.21
CA ARG A 63 8.29 2.55 13.67
C ARG A 63 8.32 2.11 15.13
N LYS A 64 7.53 2.74 16.00
CA LYS A 64 7.39 2.35 17.41
C LYS A 64 6.79 0.95 17.58
N ALA A 65 5.97 0.49 16.63
CA ALA A 65 5.40 -0.86 16.64
C ALA A 65 6.38 -1.96 16.16
N VAL A 66 7.44 -1.62 15.41
CA VAL A 66 8.41 -2.60 14.86
C VAL A 66 9.06 -3.47 15.95
N PRO A 67 9.60 -2.93 17.06
CA PRO A 67 10.20 -3.75 18.11
C PRO A 67 9.22 -4.75 18.73
N LYS A 68 7.95 -4.35 18.88
CA LYS A 68 6.89 -5.22 19.39
C LYS A 68 6.57 -6.36 18.43
N LEU A 69 6.52 -6.07 17.13
CA LEU A 69 6.32 -7.09 16.09
C LEU A 69 7.50 -8.07 16.02
N LEU A 70 8.74 -7.57 16.15
CA LEU A 70 9.93 -8.44 16.21
C LEU A 70 9.90 -9.35 17.43
N ALA A 71 9.60 -8.82 18.61
CA ALA A 71 9.46 -9.62 19.82
C ALA A 71 8.33 -10.67 19.68
N GLU A 72 7.19 -10.32 19.08
CA GLU A 72 6.12 -11.27 18.80
C GLU A 72 6.59 -12.37 17.85
N ILE A 73 7.28 -12.00 16.77
CA ILE A 73 7.84 -12.92 15.79
C ILE A 73 8.87 -13.87 16.42
N ASP A 74 9.69 -13.37 17.35
CA ASP A 74 10.70 -14.17 18.05
C ASP A 74 10.08 -15.05 19.15
N SER A 75 8.97 -14.61 19.76
CA SER A 75 8.19 -15.43 20.70
C SER A 75 7.43 -16.57 20.04
N ARG A 76 7.16 -16.47 18.72
CA ARG A 76 6.61 -17.59 17.97
C ARG A 76 7.68 -18.67 17.91
N ARG A 77 7.29 -19.91 18.18
CA ARG A 77 8.16 -21.08 18.19
C ARG A 77 8.81 -21.26 16.80
N ARG A 78 9.97 -20.64 16.61
CA ARG A 78 10.82 -20.83 15.44
C ARG A 78 11.67 -22.05 15.73
N LEU A 79 11.65 -23.03 14.83
CA LEU A 79 12.66 -24.08 14.83
C LEU A 79 13.94 -23.42 14.30
N ASN A 80 14.74 -22.85 15.19
CA ASN A 80 16.04 -22.33 14.81
C ASN A 80 17.00 -23.54 14.73
N PRO A 81 17.62 -23.83 13.58
CA PRO A 81 18.59 -24.94 13.46
C PRO A 81 19.68 -24.87 14.54
N SER A 82 20.07 -23.65 14.93
CA SER A 82 21.04 -23.39 16.01
C SER A 82 20.61 -23.98 17.35
N ASP A 83 19.31 -24.02 17.66
CA ASP A 83 18.78 -24.57 18.93
C ASP A 83 18.99 -26.09 19.01
N TYR A 84 19.23 -26.74 17.86
CA TYR A 84 19.51 -28.17 17.73
C TYR A 84 20.99 -28.45 17.41
N GLY A 85 21.85 -27.43 17.51
CA GLY A 85 23.27 -27.54 17.17
C GLY A 85 23.53 -27.75 15.66
N LEU A 86 22.54 -27.48 14.81
CA LEU A 86 22.70 -27.52 13.36
C LEU A 86 23.23 -26.18 12.86
N LEU A 87 24.08 -26.24 11.83
CA LEU A 87 24.57 -25.07 11.11
C LEU A 87 23.38 -24.30 10.54
N ASP A 88 23.45 -22.97 10.61
CA ASP A 88 22.48 -22.15 9.90
C ASP A 88 22.62 -22.40 8.39
N SER A 89 21.50 -22.29 7.69
CA SER A 89 21.41 -22.25 6.23
C SER A 89 22.47 -21.35 5.58
N THR A 90 22.81 -20.23 6.21
CA THR A 90 23.85 -19.32 5.72
C THR A 90 25.25 -19.93 5.75
N GLU A 91 25.56 -20.74 6.77
CA GLU A 91 26.84 -21.45 6.89
C GLU A 91 26.90 -22.65 5.94
N LEU A 92 25.79 -23.39 5.79
CA LEU A 92 25.69 -24.48 4.81
C LEU A 92 25.94 -24.01 3.37
N ILE A 93 25.41 -22.85 2.99
CA ILE A 93 25.63 -22.26 1.67
C ILE A 93 27.09 -21.83 1.47
N ARG A 94 27.76 -21.37 2.55
CA ARG A 94 29.19 -21.02 2.48
C ARG A 94 30.06 -22.26 2.32
N GLU A 95 29.78 -23.33 3.05
CA GLU A 95 30.49 -24.60 2.93
C GLU A 95 30.34 -25.17 1.51
N ASP A 96 29.12 -25.15 0.95
CA ASP A 96 28.86 -25.63 -0.42
C ASP A 96 29.61 -24.81 -1.49
N ARG A 97 29.72 -23.48 -1.30
CA ARG A 97 30.53 -22.61 -2.17
C ARG A 97 32.03 -22.85 -2.08
N GLN A 98 32.51 -23.47 -1.01
CA GLN A 98 33.94 -23.73 -0.79
C GLN A 98 34.35 -25.16 -1.20
N ARG A 99 33.39 -26.00 -1.64
CA ARG A 99 33.65 -27.30 -2.27
C ARG A 99 33.94 -27.14 -3.76
#